data_AF-A0A7W0ITT9-F1
#
_entry.id   AF-A0A7W0ITT9-F1
#
_cell.length_a   1.000
_cell.length_b   1.000
_cell.length_c   1.000
_cell.angle_alpha   90.00
_cell.angle_beta   90.00
_cell.angle_gamma   90.00
#
_symmetry.space_group_name_H-M   'P 1'
#
loop_
_entity.id
_entity.type
_entity.pdbx_description
1 polymer ?
#
loop_
_entity_poly.entity_id
_entity_poly.type
_entity_poly.pdbx_seq_one_letter_code
_entity_poly.pdbx_strand_id
1 'polypeptide(L)'
;MQKTRIAVIRHAEVSLQGIRSLSIVKFDGMYEEMVRKALYNKIIEAQNLNKVDDIRVINIERAGFENFEKLHADGVISGRVTAGIKDVHDAEKVKIQEGTGEYKKGKNVFGQEAQVEIQRTVIRVVPYVMRQASIIVDFNIVNLKTQECIFADKVSEEYKEKFGGENEYRSYLGSKMSQLPPQNQTLKELSDKVAARIVAKIFTAEITRVVEFDNGSNKYAMGIGGNKKVKEGIKCAKNGEWEKGIEIWTDVLNNEPENSAAFYNLGLAHEKIGDLENLKIAQEMYKKAVKYGDKAVHLDAMQRIKETIRDFPKESQTR
;
A
#
# COMPACT_ATOMS: atom_id res chain seq x y z
N MET A 1 -20.55 -9.46 -2.18
CA MET A 1 -20.15 -9.16 -0.79
C MET A 1 -19.71 -7.71 -0.69
N GLN A 2 -19.93 -7.02 0.44
CA GLN A 2 -19.66 -5.58 0.58
C GLN A 2 -18.30 -5.34 1.26
N LYS A 3 -17.34 -4.79 0.51
CA LYS A 3 -16.04 -4.37 1.03
C LYS A 3 -16.22 -3.22 2.04
N THR A 4 -15.54 -3.32 3.18
CA THR A 4 -15.61 -2.38 4.29
C THR A 4 -14.21 -1.86 4.61
N ARG A 5 -14.08 -0.58 4.92
CA ARG A 5 -12.82 0.02 5.37
C ARG A 5 -12.74 -0.07 6.90
N ILE A 6 -11.68 -0.67 7.41
CA ILE A 6 -11.37 -0.75 8.84
C ILE A 6 -10.00 -0.12 9.06
N ALA A 7 -9.83 0.57 10.16
CA ALA A 7 -8.53 1.15 10.52
C ALA A 7 -7.72 0.09 11.26
N VAL A 8 -6.46 -0.20 10.92
CA VAL A 8 -5.64 -1.25 11.55
C VAL A 8 -4.28 -0.67 11.89
N ILE A 9 -3.68 -1.11 13.00
CA ILE A 9 -2.34 -0.67 13.39
C ILE A 9 -1.30 -1.45 12.57
N ARG A 10 -0.47 -0.74 11.82
CA ARG A 10 0.78 -1.26 11.26
C ARG A 10 1.91 -0.86 12.18
N HIS A 11 2.58 -1.84 12.77
CA HIS A 11 3.73 -1.62 13.64
C HIS A 11 4.99 -1.31 12.85
N ALA A 12 5.88 -0.53 13.46
CA ALA A 12 7.24 -0.36 12.96
C ALA A 12 7.97 -1.71 12.94
N GLU A 13 8.84 -1.92 11.95
CA GLU A 13 9.68 -3.12 11.83
C GLU A 13 10.84 -3.12 12.83
N VAL A 14 11.19 -1.96 13.36
CA VAL A 14 12.31 -1.78 14.29
C VAL A 14 11.91 -1.01 15.54
N SER A 15 12.43 -1.48 16.68
CA SER A 15 12.41 -0.73 17.93
C SER A 15 13.50 0.32 17.88
N LEU A 16 13.15 1.59 18.11
CA LEU A 16 14.12 2.68 18.12
C LEU A 16 14.92 2.80 19.43
N GLN A 17 14.85 1.81 20.31
CA GLN A 17 15.70 1.64 21.50
C GLN A 17 15.89 2.91 22.35
N GLY A 18 14.81 3.68 22.55
CA GLY A 18 14.82 4.90 23.38
C GLY A 18 15.28 6.17 22.66
N ILE A 19 15.50 6.15 21.34
CA ILE A 19 15.64 7.36 20.53
C ILE A 19 14.34 8.17 20.61
N ARG A 20 14.42 9.39 21.13
CA ARG A 20 13.31 10.34 21.19
C ARG A 20 13.46 11.46 20.17
N SER A 21 14.63 11.59 19.56
CA SER A 21 14.90 12.57 18.52
C SER A 21 15.72 12.00 17.37
N LEU A 22 15.22 12.13 16.15
CA LEU A 22 15.87 11.64 14.92
C LEU A 22 16.33 12.80 14.06
N SER A 23 17.60 12.77 13.64
CA SER A 23 18.13 13.67 12.62
C SER A 23 18.21 12.98 11.27
N ILE A 24 17.71 13.63 10.21
CA ILE A 24 17.89 13.17 8.84
C ILE A 24 19.06 13.90 8.24
N VAL A 25 20.19 13.21 8.06
CA VAL A 25 21.39 13.80 7.45
C VAL A 25 21.31 13.73 5.93
N LYS A 26 22.25 14.41 5.28
CA LYS A 26 22.42 14.33 3.83
C LYS A 26 22.73 12.87 3.43
N PHE A 27 21.91 12.31 2.55
CA PHE A 27 22.21 11.03 1.91
C PHE A 27 23.28 11.24 0.85
N ASP A 28 24.04 10.19 0.50
CA ASP A 28 24.97 10.22 -0.63
C ASP A 28 24.24 9.93 -1.94
N GLY A 29 24.57 10.62 -3.04
CA GLY A 29 24.22 10.22 -4.40
C GLY A 29 23.30 11.17 -5.15
N MET A 30 22.97 10.83 -6.40
CA MET A 30 22.12 11.69 -7.22
C MET A 30 20.70 11.74 -6.67
N TYR A 31 20.08 12.93 -6.73
CA TYR A 31 18.71 13.17 -6.25
C TYR A 31 18.49 12.90 -4.75
N GLU A 32 19.57 12.76 -3.98
CA GLU A 32 19.59 12.59 -2.51
C GLU A 32 18.68 13.60 -1.80
N GLU A 33 18.69 14.85 -2.24
CA GLU A 33 17.92 15.94 -1.62
C GLU A 33 16.41 15.80 -1.81
N MET A 34 15.97 15.22 -2.94
CA MET A 34 14.54 14.96 -3.17
C MET A 34 14.03 13.88 -2.21
N VAL A 35 14.79 12.81 -2.05
CA VAL A 35 14.49 11.72 -1.11
C VAL A 35 14.51 12.24 0.33
N ARG A 36 15.53 13.02 0.71
CA ARG A 36 15.66 13.59 2.05
C ARG A 36 14.48 14.49 2.42
N LYS A 37 14.07 15.40 1.51
CA LYS A 37 12.89 16.26 1.71
C LYS A 37 11.60 15.45 1.78
N ALA A 38 11.43 14.48 0.90
CA ALA A 38 10.27 13.59 0.91
C ALA A 38 10.16 12.82 2.24
N LEU A 39 11.29 12.29 2.73
CA LEU A 39 11.37 11.58 4.00
C LEU A 39 11.03 12.49 5.18
N TYR A 40 11.61 13.69 5.24
CA TYR A 40 11.31 14.67 6.27
C TYR A 40 9.82 15.01 6.33
N ASN A 41 9.21 15.32 5.18
CA ASN A 41 7.79 15.64 5.09
C ASN A 41 6.91 14.47 5.51
N LYS A 42 7.23 13.24 5.06
CA LYS A 42 6.47 12.04 5.41
C LYS A 42 6.52 11.70 6.89
N ILE A 43 7.65 11.94 7.55
CA ILE A 43 7.74 11.73 9.00
C ILE A 43 6.89 12.76 9.75
N ILE A 44 6.93 14.04 9.36
CA ILE A 44 6.06 15.06 9.96
C ILE A 44 4.58 14.72 9.77
N GLU A 45 4.18 14.30 8.57
CA GLU A 45 2.82 13.83 8.30
C GLU A 45 2.44 12.66 9.22
N ALA A 46 3.33 11.67 9.38
CA ALA A 46 3.09 10.53 10.25
C ALA A 46 2.92 10.94 11.72
N GLN A 47 3.71 11.90 12.22
CA GLN A 47 3.62 12.43 13.59
C GLN A 47 2.33 13.20 13.84
N ASN A 48 1.87 13.98 12.85
CA ASN A 48 0.63 14.74 12.98
C ASN A 48 -0.61 13.85 12.93
N LEU A 49 -0.55 12.75 12.18
CA LEU A 49 -1.66 11.81 11.99
C LEU A 49 -1.71 10.72 13.08
N ASN A 50 -0.55 10.24 13.54
CA ASN A 50 -0.43 9.17 14.51
C ASN A 50 0.31 9.67 15.76
N LYS A 51 -0.43 9.90 16.86
CA LYS A 51 0.14 10.22 18.19
C LYS A 51 0.70 8.99 18.91
N VAL A 52 1.07 7.95 18.18
CA VAL A 52 1.52 6.67 18.75
C VAL A 52 3.00 6.75 19.13
N ASP A 53 3.80 7.45 18.32
CA ASP A 53 5.24 7.58 18.52
C ASP A 53 5.62 9.01 18.90
N ASP A 54 6.10 9.23 20.13
CA ASP A 54 6.57 10.53 20.65
C ASP A 54 8.03 10.83 20.23
N ILE A 55 8.32 10.74 18.94
CA ILE A 55 9.66 11.03 18.40
C ILE A 55 9.67 12.44 17.81
N ARG A 56 10.70 13.24 18.08
CA ARG A 56 10.92 14.55 17.46
C ARG A 56 11.87 14.42 16.27
N VAL A 57 11.46 14.87 15.08
CA VAL A 57 12.38 14.89 13.93
C VAL A 57 13.03 16.26 13.75
N ILE A 58 14.34 16.24 13.51
CA ILE A 58 15.20 17.40 13.31
C ILE A 58 15.78 17.30 11.90
N ASN A 59 15.64 18.37 11.12
CA ASN A 59 16.29 18.46 9.82
C ASN A 59 17.68 19.09 10.00
N ILE A 60 18.74 18.40 9.56
CA ILE A 60 20.12 18.91 9.66
C ILE A 60 20.80 18.82 8.30
N GLU A 61 21.20 19.98 7.78
CA GLU A 61 21.91 20.11 6.51
C GLU A 61 23.41 20.21 6.76
N ARG A 62 24.13 19.09 6.90
CA ARG A 62 25.60 19.14 6.89
C ARG A 62 26.20 17.97 6.14
N ALA A 63 27.02 18.29 5.14
CA ALA A 63 27.87 17.32 4.46
C ALA A 63 29.02 16.91 5.40
N GLY A 64 29.33 15.61 5.44
CA GLY A 64 30.57 15.07 6.03
C GLY A 64 30.67 15.13 7.56
N PHE A 65 29.72 14.55 8.30
CA PHE A 65 29.79 14.52 9.76
C PHE A 65 30.57 13.30 10.29
N GLU A 66 31.79 13.55 10.77
CA GLU A 66 32.57 12.63 11.61
C GLU A 66 32.27 12.81 13.11
N ASN A 67 31.49 13.83 13.51
CA ASN A 67 31.36 14.21 14.92
C ASN A 67 29.90 14.36 15.39
N PHE A 68 29.30 13.23 15.77
CA PHE A 68 27.90 13.09 16.18
C PHE A 68 27.49 13.95 17.40
N GLU A 69 28.45 14.38 18.23
CA GLU A 69 28.19 15.16 19.45
C GLU A 69 27.52 16.52 19.20
N LYS A 70 27.67 17.09 18.00
CA LYS A 70 27.03 18.38 17.65
C LYS A 70 25.61 18.22 17.11
N LEU A 71 25.15 17.00 16.89
CA LEU A 71 23.78 16.73 16.50
C LEU A 71 22.96 16.70 17.79
N HIS A 72 22.04 17.64 17.97
CA HIS A 72 21.13 17.67 19.11
C HIS A 72 20.02 16.63 18.96
N ALA A 73 20.38 15.36 18.70
CA ALA A 73 19.48 14.25 18.48
C ALA A 73 19.99 12.96 19.13
N ASP A 74 19.08 12.03 19.42
CA ASP A 74 19.42 10.72 20.00
C ASP A 74 19.80 9.71 18.91
N GLY A 75 19.30 9.89 17.68
CA GLY A 75 19.58 9.02 16.55
C GLY A 75 19.68 9.75 15.22
N VAL A 76 20.29 9.09 14.24
CA VAL A 76 20.51 9.62 12.89
C VAL A 76 20.04 8.63 11.84
N ILE A 77 19.30 9.12 10.85
CA ILE A 77 19.03 8.42 9.59
C ILE A 77 20.02 8.90 8.55
N SER A 78 20.83 7.98 8.01
CA SER A 78 21.78 8.25 6.93
C SER A 78 21.73 7.15 5.88
N GLY A 79 22.33 7.38 4.71
CA GLY A 79 22.26 6.40 3.64
C GLY A 79 22.78 6.88 2.30
N ARG A 80 22.55 6.06 1.27
CA ARG A 80 22.88 6.32 -0.13
C ARG A 80 21.65 6.17 -1.01
N VAL A 81 21.48 7.10 -1.94
CA VAL A 81 20.49 7.09 -3.01
C VAL A 81 21.16 6.71 -4.33
N THR A 82 20.65 5.66 -4.97
CA THR A 82 20.96 5.30 -6.35
C THR A 82 19.69 5.49 -7.18
N ALA A 83 19.70 6.45 -8.10
CA ALA A 83 18.53 6.81 -8.88
C ALA A 83 18.87 6.95 -10.36
N GLY A 84 17.93 6.58 -11.22
CA GLY A 84 18.06 6.68 -12.67
C GLY A 84 16.71 6.98 -13.31
N ILE A 85 16.72 7.77 -14.37
CA ILE A 85 15.55 8.07 -15.20
C ILE A 85 15.98 8.17 -16.66
N LYS A 86 15.19 7.59 -17.56
CA LYS A 86 15.41 7.68 -19.00
C LYS A 86 14.09 7.64 -19.76
N ASP A 87 14.05 8.38 -20.86
CA ASP A 87 12.96 8.36 -21.82
C ASP A 87 13.47 7.67 -23.09
N VAL A 88 12.83 6.56 -23.45
CA VAL A 88 13.12 5.82 -24.69
C VAL A 88 12.08 6.23 -25.73
N HIS A 89 12.53 6.87 -26.79
CA HIS A 89 11.69 7.35 -27.89
C HIS A 89 11.66 6.32 -29.01
N ASP A 90 10.47 5.99 -29.49
CA ASP A 90 10.27 5.03 -30.59
C ASP A 90 8.89 5.26 -31.24
N ALA A 91 8.53 4.46 -32.24
CA ALA A 91 7.24 4.52 -32.91
C ALA A 91 6.68 3.12 -33.20
N GLU A 92 5.36 2.99 -33.25
CA GLU A 92 4.70 1.73 -33.57
C GLU A 92 3.60 1.90 -34.61
N LYS A 93 3.26 0.80 -35.30
CA LYS A 93 2.18 0.78 -36.29
C LYS A 93 0.86 0.51 -35.58
N VAL A 94 -0.04 1.49 -35.59
CA VAL A 94 -1.36 1.43 -34.97
C VAL A 94 -2.44 1.34 -36.05
N LYS A 95 -3.41 0.44 -35.85
CA LYS A 95 -4.62 0.36 -36.69
C LYS A 95 -5.69 1.30 -36.15
N ILE A 96 -6.12 2.25 -36.96
CA ILE A 96 -7.07 3.30 -36.57
C ILE A 96 -8.30 3.20 -37.47
N GLN A 97 -9.49 3.35 -36.91
CA GLN A 97 -10.72 3.55 -37.67
C GLN A 97 -10.93 5.05 -37.88
N GLU A 98 -11.00 5.47 -39.13
CA GLU A 98 -11.23 6.87 -39.47
C GLU A 98 -12.48 6.98 -40.34
N GLY A 99 -13.27 8.02 -40.07
CA GLY A 99 -14.37 8.43 -40.91
C GLY A 99 -13.90 8.76 -42.31
N THR A 100 -14.60 8.24 -43.31
CA THR A 100 -14.32 8.54 -44.72
C THR A 100 -14.92 9.87 -45.16
N GLY A 101 -15.79 10.49 -44.34
CA GLY A 101 -16.65 11.60 -44.75
C GLY A 101 -17.86 11.16 -45.59
N GLU A 102 -17.95 9.89 -45.98
CA GLU A 102 -19.09 9.31 -46.70
C GLU A 102 -20.05 8.62 -45.74
N TYR A 103 -21.35 8.72 -46.01
CA TYR A 103 -22.41 8.23 -45.13
C TYR A 103 -23.28 7.18 -45.83
N LYS A 104 -23.68 6.14 -45.10
CA LYS A 104 -24.63 5.12 -45.57
C LYS A 104 -25.84 5.05 -44.65
N LYS A 105 -27.00 4.65 -45.19
CA LYS A 105 -28.17 4.32 -44.36
C LYS A 105 -27.83 3.11 -43.48
N GLY A 106 -28.01 3.25 -42.17
CA GLY A 106 -27.72 2.22 -41.18
C GLY A 106 -28.48 2.47 -39.88
N LYS A 107 -28.13 1.74 -38.83
CA LYS A 107 -28.67 1.97 -37.49
C LYS A 107 -27.62 2.64 -36.60
N ASN A 108 -28.01 3.64 -35.83
CA ASN A 108 -27.13 4.27 -34.84
C ASN A 108 -26.89 3.34 -33.63
N VAL A 109 -26.07 3.80 -32.66
CA VAL A 109 -25.75 3.03 -31.42
C VAL A 109 -26.97 2.71 -30.55
N PHE A 110 -28.14 3.31 -30.85
CA PHE A 110 -29.42 3.07 -30.18
C PHE A 110 -30.42 2.28 -31.04
N GLY A 111 -30.00 1.77 -32.21
CA GLY A 111 -30.82 0.93 -33.08
C GLY A 111 -31.80 1.66 -34.00
N GLN A 112 -31.79 2.99 -34.04
CA GLN A 112 -32.66 3.81 -34.89
C GLN A 112 -32.03 4.02 -36.28
N GLU A 113 -32.86 4.12 -37.32
CA GLU A 113 -32.39 4.43 -38.67
C GLU A 113 -31.72 5.81 -38.71
N ALA A 114 -30.47 5.83 -39.18
CA ALA A 114 -29.65 7.02 -39.27
C ALA A 114 -28.67 6.92 -40.44
N GLN A 115 -28.11 8.04 -40.85
CA GLN A 115 -26.91 8.06 -41.68
C GLN A 115 -25.70 7.78 -40.79
N VAL A 116 -25.03 6.66 -41.05
CA VAL A 116 -23.84 6.23 -40.32
C VAL A 116 -22.64 6.43 -41.23
N GLU A 117 -21.63 7.14 -40.74
CA GLU A 117 -20.39 7.38 -41.47
C GLU A 117 -19.66 6.06 -41.75
N ILE A 118 -19.22 5.87 -43.00
CA ILE A 118 -18.41 4.73 -43.40
C ILE A 118 -17.02 4.92 -42.77
N GLN A 119 -16.61 3.93 -41.98
CA GLN A 119 -15.28 3.88 -41.37
C GLN A 119 -14.33 3.11 -42.29
N ARG A 120 -13.08 3.57 -42.40
CA ARG A 120 -11.99 2.81 -43.02
C ARG A 120 -10.89 2.54 -42.00
N THR A 121 -10.23 1.38 -42.13
CA THR A 121 -9.07 1.05 -41.32
C THR A 121 -7.80 1.55 -41.98
N VAL A 122 -7.04 2.38 -41.26
CA VAL A 122 -5.73 2.90 -41.71
C VAL A 122 -4.65 2.45 -40.74
N ILE A 123 -3.48 2.10 -41.25
CA ILE A 123 -2.29 1.85 -40.42
C ILE A 123 -1.46 3.13 -40.40
N ARG A 124 -1.26 3.71 -39.23
CA ARG A 124 -0.37 4.86 -39.03
C ARG A 124 0.82 4.47 -38.16
N VAL A 125 1.98 5.05 -38.45
CA VAL A 125 3.15 5.00 -37.57
C VAL A 125 2.99 6.12 -36.56
N VAL A 126 2.88 5.78 -35.28
CA VAL A 126 2.55 6.70 -34.20
C VAL A 126 3.69 6.69 -33.17
N PRO A 127 4.28 7.86 -32.85
CA PRO A 127 5.38 7.94 -31.90
C PRO A 127 4.91 7.66 -30.47
N TYR A 128 5.80 7.09 -29.67
CA TYR A 128 5.62 6.90 -28.24
C TYR A 128 6.92 7.16 -27.46
N VAL A 129 6.76 7.45 -26.17
CA VAL A 129 7.87 7.56 -25.20
C VAL A 129 7.64 6.54 -24.10
N MET A 130 8.63 5.68 -23.86
CA MET A 130 8.68 4.80 -22.69
C MET A 130 9.56 5.44 -21.62
N ARG A 131 8.93 5.98 -20.58
CA ARG A 131 9.68 6.44 -19.41
C ARG A 131 9.99 5.26 -18.51
N GLN A 132 11.26 5.14 -18.13
CA GLN A 132 11.75 4.19 -17.16
C GLN A 132 12.54 4.93 -16.08
N ALA A 133 12.17 4.74 -14.82
CA ALA A 133 12.88 5.32 -13.69
C ALA A 133 12.95 4.35 -12.51
N SER A 134 13.97 4.51 -11.68
CA SER A 134 14.15 3.74 -10.45
C SER A 134 14.82 4.59 -9.39
N ILE A 135 14.40 4.45 -8.14
CA ILE A 135 15.09 5.01 -6.98
C ILE A 135 15.30 3.88 -5.98
N ILE A 136 16.55 3.68 -5.58
CA ILE A 136 16.97 2.73 -4.56
C ILE A 136 17.62 3.54 -3.43
N VAL A 137 17.19 3.30 -2.20
CA VAL A 137 17.71 3.95 -1.01
C VAL A 137 18.18 2.89 -0.03
N ASP A 138 19.49 2.84 0.15
CA ASP A 138 20.15 2.12 1.23
C ASP A 138 20.22 3.06 2.42
N PHE A 139 19.59 2.71 3.54
CA PHE A 139 19.59 3.58 4.72
C PHE A 139 19.90 2.81 5.99
N ASN A 140 20.39 3.53 6.98
CA ASN A 140 20.61 3.03 8.32
C ASN A 140 20.14 4.04 9.36
N ILE A 141 19.90 3.53 10.57
CA ILE A 141 19.57 4.28 11.77
C ILE A 141 20.62 3.96 12.80
N VAL A 142 21.31 4.99 13.28
CA VAL A 142 22.37 4.88 14.29
C VAL A 142 21.91 5.55 15.57
N ASN A 143 22.07 4.88 16.70
CA ASN A 143 21.91 5.48 18.02
C ASN A 143 23.17 6.30 18.33
N LEU A 144 23.04 7.61 18.55
CA LEU A 144 24.21 8.46 18.80
C LEU A 144 24.82 8.24 20.18
N LYS A 145 24.04 7.76 21.15
CA LYS A 145 24.52 7.48 22.50
C LYS A 145 25.33 6.19 22.56
N THR A 146 24.87 5.12 21.89
CA THR A 146 25.57 3.82 21.88
C THR A 146 26.53 3.66 20.70
N GLN A 147 26.42 4.53 19.69
CA GLN A 147 27.12 4.42 18.40
C GLN A 147 26.81 3.15 17.61
N GLU A 148 25.72 2.46 17.96
CA GLU A 148 25.32 1.22 17.31
C GLU A 148 24.35 1.51 16.16
N CYS A 149 24.51 0.75 15.07
CA CYS A 149 23.51 0.69 14.02
C CYS A 149 22.33 -0.16 14.50
N ILE A 150 21.19 0.48 14.77
CA ILE A 150 19.97 -0.18 15.23
C ILE A 150 19.25 -0.85 14.05
N PHE A 151 19.28 -0.19 12.89
CA PHE A 151 18.57 -0.64 11.72
C PHE A 151 19.35 -0.32 10.45
N ALA A 152 19.35 -1.24 9.50
CA ALA A 152 19.82 -0.99 8.16
C ALA A 152 18.96 -1.77 7.18
N ASP A 153 18.46 -1.12 6.14
CA ASP A 153 17.62 -1.75 5.13
C ASP A 153 17.71 -1.03 3.79
N LYS A 154 17.17 -1.68 2.75
CA LYS A 154 17.11 -1.18 1.38
C LYS A 154 15.66 -1.07 0.93
N VAL A 155 15.29 0.11 0.44
CA VAL A 155 13.98 0.35 -0.19
C VAL A 155 14.19 0.71 -1.65
N SER A 156 13.39 0.14 -2.53
CA SER A 156 13.41 0.45 -3.96
C SER A 156 12.02 0.69 -4.52
N GLU A 157 11.95 1.59 -5.49
CA GLU A 157 10.76 1.86 -6.29
C GLU A 157 11.14 1.99 -7.76
N GLU A 158 10.29 1.45 -8.62
CA GLU A 158 10.45 1.48 -10.07
C GLU A 158 9.22 2.12 -10.72
N TYR A 159 9.46 2.75 -11.86
CA TYR A 159 8.44 3.35 -12.70
C TYR A 159 8.69 2.99 -14.15
N LYS A 160 7.66 2.49 -14.81
CA LYS A 160 7.68 2.19 -16.24
C LYS A 160 6.32 2.52 -16.82
N GLU A 161 6.28 3.46 -17.75
CA GLU A 161 5.03 3.88 -18.38
C GLU A 161 5.24 4.27 -19.84
N LYS A 162 4.23 3.97 -20.66
CA LYS A 162 4.19 4.28 -22.08
C LYS A 162 3.28 5.48 -22.34
N PHE A 163 3.82 6.49 -23.00
CA PHE A 163 3.10 7.69 -23.41
C PHE A 163 3.01 7.73 -24.95
N GLY A 164 1.80 7.81 -25.48
CA GLY A 164 1.55 7.82 -26.93
C GLY A 164 1.50 6.42 -27.56
N GLY A 165 1.76 6.34 -28.86
CA GLY A 165 1.53 5.13 -29.66
C GLY A 165 0.03 4.82 -29.76
N GLU A 166 -0.36 3.57 -29.55
CA GLU A 166 -1.77 3.15 -29.55
C GLU A 166 -2.63 3.87 -28.51
N ASN A 167 -2.03 4.37 -27.43
CA ASN A 167 -2.75 5.08 -26.36
C ASN A 167 -3.36 6.41 -26.84
N GLU A 168 -2.89 6.97 -27.95
CA GLU A 168 -3.50 8.17 -28.54
C GLU A 168 -4.95 7.95 -28.97
N TYR A 169 -5.31 6.70 -29.30
CA TYR A 169 -6.61 6.32 -29.87
C TYR A 169 -7.48 5.54 -28.89
N ARG A 170 -7.01 5.28 -27.67
CA ARG A 170 -7.80 4.62 -26.62
C ARG A 170 -8.58 5.67 -25.83
N SER A 171 -9.90 5.52 -25.79
CA SER A 171 -10.79 6.50 -25.15
C SER A 171 -10.68 6.54 -23.62
N TYR A 172 -10.31 5.43 -22.97
CA TYR A 172 -10.40 5.29 -21.51
C TYR A 172 -9.19 4.60 -20.86
N LEU A 173 -8.15 4.25 -21.63
CA LEU A 173 -7.04 3.44 -21.13
C LEU A 173 -5.72 3.84 -21.76
N GLY A 174 -4.70 4.01 -20.93
CA GLY A 174 -3.34 4.33 -21.37
C GLY A 174 -3.08 5.84 -21.40
N SER A 175 -1.79 6.17 -21.37
CA SER A 175 -1.33 7.56 -21.23
C SER A 175 -0.95 8.12 -22.58
N LYS A 176 -1.44 9.32 -22.89
CA LYS A 176 -1.17 10.05 -24.13
C LYS A 176 0.16 10.77 -24.05
N MET A 177 0.75 11.09 -25.20
CA MET A 177 2.00 11.86 -25.28
C MET A 177 1.85 13.23 -24.58
N SER A 178 0.68 13.86 -24.69
CA SER A 178 0.38 15.13 -24.02
C SER A 178 0.36 15.05 -22.50
N GLN A 179 0.28 13.84 -21.94
CA GLN A 179 0.27 13.58 -20.50
C GLN A 179 1.65 13.18 -19.96
N LEU A 180 2.69 13.08 -20.81
CA LEU A 180 4.05 12.76 -20.40
C LEU A 180 4.53 13.81 -19.38
N PRO A 181 4.74 13.46 -18.10
CA PRO A 181 5.15 14.44 -17.11
C PRO A 181 6.61 14.87 -17.36
N PRO A 182 7.07 15.97 -16.78
CA PRO A 182 8.50 16.26 -16.65
C PRO A 182 9.24 15.18 -15.82
N GLN A 183 10.50 14.89 -16.14
CA GLN A 183 11.28 13.85 -15.44
C GLN A 183 11.41 14.10 -13.92
N ASN A 184 11.58 15.37 -13.52
CA ASN A 184 11.64 15.76 -12.11
C ASN A 184 10.34 15.46 -11.35
N GLN A 185 9.18 15.53 -12.00
CA GLN A 185 7.91 15.14 -11.39
C GLN A 185 7.88 13.64 -11.11
N THR A 186 8.29 12.80 -12.07
CA THR A 186 8.38 11.34 -11.87
C THR A 186 9.36 11.00 -10.73
N LEU A 187 10.53 11.64 -10.68
CA LEU A 187 11.51 11.43 -9.61
C LEU A 187 10.97 11.88 -8.24
N LYS A 188 10.22 12.99 -8.18
CA LYS A 188 9.57 13.43 -6.95
C LYS A 188 8.54 12.41 -6.46
N GLU A 189 7.68 11.92 -7.34
CA GLU A 189 6.67 10.91 -6.99
C GLU A 189 7.31 9.60 -6.51
N LEU A 190 8.40 9.16 -7.16
CA LEU A 190 9.18 8.01 -6.70
C LEU A 190 9.83 8.28 -5.33
N SER A 191 10.38 9.48 -5.12
CA SER A 191 10.97 9.87 -3.83
C SER A 191 9.92 9.86 -2.71
N ASP A 192 8.71 10.36 -2.99
CA ASP A 192 7.57 10.35 -2.06
C ASP A 192 7.13 8.92 -1.70
N LYS A 193 7.16 7.98 -2.67
CA LYS A 193 6.88 6.55 -2.43
C LYS A 193 7.95 5.87 -1.59
N VAL A 194 9.23 6.08 -1.92
CA VAL A 194 10.36 5.52 -1.15
C VAL A 194 10.35 6.05 0.28
N ALA A 195 10.16 7.36 0.45
CA ALA A 195 10.00 8.00 1.76
C ALA A 195 8.85 7.36 2.55
N ALA A 196 7.67 7.19 1.96
CA ALA A 196 6.53 6.55 2.62
C ALA A 196 6.83 5.12 3.08
N ARG A 197 7.60 4.35 2.29
CA ARG A 197 8.06 3.01 2.68
C ARG A 197 9.08 3.03 3.81
N ILE A 198 10.04 3.95 3.78
CA ILE A 198 11.02 4.11 4.88
C ILE A 198 10.29 4.48 6.18
N VAL A 199 9.39 5.47 6.14
CA VAL A 199 8.56 5.84 7.30
C VAL A 199 7.74 4.65 7.80
N ALA A 200 7.19 3.84 6.89
CA ALA A 200 6.43 2.65 7.26
C ALA A 200 7.22 1.60 8.03
N LYS A 201 8.54 1.53 7.82
CA LYS A 201 9.44 0.63 8.54
C LYS A 201 9.80 1.14 9.93
N ILE A 202 9.80 2.45 10.11
CA ILE A 202 10.35 3.11 11.31
C ILE A 202 9.23 3.50 12.30
N PHE A 203 8.04 3.83 11.80
CA PHE A 203 6.95 4.37 12.60
C PHE A 203 5.71 3.49 12.58
N THR A 204 5.10 3.36 13.75
CA THR A 204 3.80 2.71 13.92
C THR A 204 2.70 3.65 13.45
N ALA A 205 1.79 3.15 12.63
CA ALA A 205 0.76 3.97 11.99
C ALA A 205 -0.59 3.25 11.92
N GLU A 206 -1.67 3.99 12.13
CA GLU A 206 -3.00 3.48 11.79
C GLU A 206 -3.23 3.60 10.28
N ILE A 207 -3.48 2.47 9.63
CA ILE A 207 -3.72 2.38 8.18
C ILE A 207 -5.15 1.96 7.90
N THR A 208 -5.76 2.52 6.86
CA THR A 208 -7.07 2.04 6.40
C THR A 208 -6.88 0.78 5.55
N ARG A 209 -7.50 -0.32 6.01
CA ARG A 209 -7.52 -1.61 5.32
C ARG A 209 -8.91 -1.90 4.79
N VAL A 210 -8.99 -2.33 3.53
CA VAL A 210 -10.24 -2.81 2.94
C VAL A 210 -10.38 -4.29 3.23
N VAL A 211 -11.40 -4.68 3.97
CA VAL A 211 -11.70 -6.07 4.31
C VAL A 211 -13.10 -6.44 3.85
N GLU A 212 -13.31 -7.74 3.68
CA GLU A 212 -14.62 -8.31 3.40
C GLU A 212 -14.99 -9.24 4.54
N PHE A 213 -16.09 -8.96 5.23
CA PHE A 213 -16.59 -9.83 6.29
C PHE A 213 -17.23 -11.10 5.71
N ASP A 214 -17.04 -12.24 6.38
CA ASP A 214 -17.73 -13.47 6.02
C ASP A 214 -19.05 -13.57 6.78
N ASN A 215 -20.17 -13.48 6.07
CA ASN A 215 -21.51 -13.56 6.66
C ASN A 215 -22.01 -15.01 6.88
N GLY A 216 -21.16 -16.01 6.63
CA GLY A 216 -21.49 -17.43 6.75
C GLY A 216 -22.29 -18.00 5.59
N SER A 217 -22.46 -17.28 4.47
CA SER A 217 -23.12 -17.87 3.29
C SER A 217 -22.22 -18.94 2.67
N ASN A 218 -22.82 -20.02 2.18
CA ASN A 218 -22.09 -21.05 1.45
C ASN A 218 -21.62 -20.48 0.10
N LYS A 219 -20.42 -20.86 -0.35
CA LYS A 219 -19.83 -20.51 -1.65
C LYS A 219 -20.74 -20.87 -2.83
N TYR A 220 -21.56 -21.91 -2.68
CA TYR A 220 -22.44 -22.46 -3.73
C TYR A 220 -23.88 -21.95 -3.70
N ALA A 221 -24.29 -21.25 -2.65
CA ALA A 221 -25.62 -20.63 -2.59
C ALA A 221 -25.47 -19.17 -3.04
N MET A 222 -26.10 -18.78 -4.15
CA MET A 222 -26.04 -17.43 -4.75
C MET A 222 -26.50 -16.30 -3.80
N GLY A 223 -25.76 -16.02 -2.72
CA GLY A 223 -26.07 -15.01 -1.72
C GLY A 223 -27.30 -15.30 -0.83
N ILE A 224 -28.01 -16.41 -1.05
CA ILE A 224 -29.14 -16.85 -0.22
C ILE A 224 -28.58 -17.66 0.95
N GLY A 225 -28.77 -17.15 2.17
CA GLY A 225 -28.28 -17.80 3.40
C GLY A 225 -27.14 -17.06 4.10
N GLY A 226 -26.76 -17.55 5.28
CA GLY A 226 -25.73 -16.98 6.16
C GLY A 226 -26.20 -16.92 7.61
N ASN A 227 -25.27 -17.05 8.55
CA ASN A 227 -25.60 -17.15 9.98
C ASN A 227 -26.09 -15.79 10.51
N LYS A 228 -27.28 -15.77 11.13
CA LYS A 228 -27.93 -14.55 11.63
C LYS A 228 -27.09 -13.84 12.69
N LYS A 229 -26.58 -14.58 13.68
CA LYS A 229 -25.73 -14.03 14.74
C LYS A 229 -24.39 -13.55 14.18
N VAL A 230 -23.80 -14.25 13.20
CA VAL A 230 -22.59 -13.77 12.51
C VAL A 230 -22.83 -12.41 11.84
N LYS A 231 -23.95 -12.25 11.14
CA LYS A 231 -24.35 -10.97 10.51
C LYS A 231 -24.56 -9.85 11.55
N GLU A 232 -25.06 -10.19 12.73
CA GLU A 232 -25.22 -9.25 13.84
C GLU A 232 -23.86 -8.74 14.35
N GLY A 233 -22.90 -9.64 14.59
CA GLY A 233 -21.53 -9.26 14.96
C GLY A 233 -20.86 -8.37 13.89
N ILE A 234 -21.09 -8.66 12.60
CA ILE A 234 -20.61 -7.79 11.50
C ILE A 234 -21.22 -6.39 11.59
N LYS A 235 -22.51 -6.27 11.92
CA LYS A 235 -23.17 -4.98 12.08
C LYS A 235 -22.55 -4.18 13.23
N CYS A 236 -22.31 -4.82 14.38
CA CYS A 236 -21.61 -4.21 15.51
C CYS A 236 -20.21 -3.71 15.12
N ALA A 237 -19.40 -4.56 14.50
CA ALA A 237 -18.05 -4.19 14.05
C ALA A 237 -18.06 -3.02 13.04
N LYS A 238 -19.03 -3.00 12.10
CA LYS A 238 -19.20 -1.88 11.16
C LYS A 238 -19.58 -0.56 11.83
N ASN A 239 -20.21 -0.62 13.00
CA ASN A 239 -20.53 0.54 13.83
C ASN A 239 -19.37 0.96 14.76
N GLY A 240 -18.23 0.24 14.71
CA GLY A 240 -17.10 0.47 15.60
C GLY A 240 -17.18 -0.27 16.94
N GLU A 241 -18.25 -1.03 17.17
CA GLU A 241 -18.48 -1.82 18.39
C GLU A 241 -17.78 -3.19 18.27
N TRP A 242 -16.45 -3.20 18.19
CA TRP A 242 -15.64 -4.39 17.94
C TRP A 242 -15.70 -5.40 19.08
N GLU A 243 -15.74 -4.94 20.33
CA GLU A 243 -15.83 -5.77 21.53
C GLU A 243 -17.13 -6.58 21.53
N LYS A 244 -18.27 -5.94 21.20
CA LYS A 244 -19.55 -6.63 21.03
C LYS A 244 -19.52 -7.62 19.87
N GLY A 245 -18.83 -7.28 18.77
CA GLY A 245 -18.58 -8.21 17.68
C GLY A 245 -17.88 -9.48 18.15
N ILE A 246 -16.82 -9.33 18.96
CA ILE A 246 -16.07 -10.44 19.56
C ILE A 246 -16.98 -11.29 20.46
N GLU A 247 -17.76 -10.68 21.34
CA GLU A 247 -18.70 -11.39 22.21
C GLU A 247 -19.70 -12.24 21.38
N ILE A 248 -20.31 -11.63 20.36
CA ILE A 248 -21.30 -12.30 19.51
C ILE A 248 -20.67 -13.47 18.74
N TRP A 249 -19.51 -13.28 18.12
CA TRP A 249 -18.87 -14.36 17.36
C TRP A 249 -18.33 -15.46 18.28
N THR A 250 -17.91 -15.12 19.50
CA THR A 250 -17.55 -16.12 20.52
C THR A 250 -18.76 -16.96 20.92
N ASP A 251 -19.93 -16.33 21.13
CA ASP A 251 -21.17 -17.05 21.40
C ASP A 251 -21.60 -17.92 20.20
N VAL A 252 -21.38 -17.47 18.97
CA VAL A 252 -21.58 -18.34 17.79
C VAL A 252 -20.71 -19.58 17.88
N LEU A 253 -19.43 -19.46 18.23
CA LEU A 253 -18.52 -20.61 18.33
C LEU A 253 -18.85 -21.54 19.51
N ASN A 254 -19.42 -21.03 20.59
CA ASN A 254 -19.91 -21.87 21.70
C ASN A 254 -21.06 -22.79 21.26
N ASN A 255 -21.91 -22.31 20.34
CA ASN A 255 -23.06 -23.05 19.82
C ASN A 255 -22.74 -23.84 18.53
N GLU A 256 -21.84 -23.33 17.71
CA GLU A 256 -21.41 -23.88 16.42
C GLU A 256 -19.86 -23.91 16.36
N PRO A 257 -19.22 -24.91 16.98
CA PRO A 257 -17.75 -24.95 17.17
C PRO A 257 -16.90 -24.97 15.89
N GLU A 258 -17.52 -25.25 14.75
CA GLU A 258 -16.89 -25.36 13.44
C GLU A 258 -17.30 -24.21 12.49
N ASN A 259 -17.89 -23.13 13.01
CA ASN A 259 -18.33 -22.01 12.18
C ASN A 259 -17.13 -21.19 11.66
N SER A 260 -16.71 -21.47 10.43
CA SER A 260 -15.57 -20.80 9.78
C SER A 260 -15.73 -19.29 9.62
N ALA A 261 -16.97 -18.79 9.43
CA ALA A 261 -17.23 -17.36 9.32
C ALA A 261 -17.05 -16.62 10.66
N ALA A 262 -17.47 -17.23 11.76
CA ALA A 262 -17.24 -16.70 13.11
C ALA A 262 -15.75 -16.66 13.45
N PHE A 263 -15.01 -17.75 13.17
CA PHE A 263 -13.55 -17.76 13.31
C PHE A 263 -12.88 -16.65 12.48
N TYR A 264 -13.24 -16.51 11.21
CA TYR A 264 -12.67 -15.49 10.34
C TYR A 264 -12.93 -14.07 10.88
N ASN A 265 -14.17 -13.76 11.25
CA ASN A 265 -14.51 -12.42 11.72
C ASN A 265 -13.90 -12.11 13.10
N LEU A 266 -13.75 -13.10 13.99
CA LEU A 266 -12.96 -12.95 15.22
C LEU A 266 -11.50 -12.63 14.92
N GLY A 267 -10.91 -13.30 13.94
CA GLY A 267 -9.56 -12.99 13.48
C GLY A 267 -9.42 -11.52 13.04
N LEU A 268 -10.40 -11.00 12.30
CA LEU A 268 -10.42 -9.57 11.91
C LEU A 268 -10.52 -8.63 13.12
N ALA A 269 -11.29 -9.00 14.14
CA ALA A 269 -11.45 -8.19 15.35
C ALA A 269 -10.16 -8.10 16.16
N HIS A 270 -9.48 -9.22 16.36
CA HIS A 270 -8.19 -9.24 17.05
C HIS A 270 -7.10 -8.56 16.21
N GLU A 271 -7.12 -8.71 14.88
CA GLU A 271 -6.21 -7.97 14.00
C GLU A 271 -6.43 -6.45 14.08
N LYS A 272 -7.68 -5.99 14.30
CA LYS A 272 -8.01 -4.58 14.52
C LYS A 272 -7.41 -4.02 15.80
N ILE A 273 -7.36 -4.82 16.88
CA ILE A 273 -6.73 -4.43 18.15
C ILE A 273 -5.21 -4.31 17.94
N GLY A 274 -4.62 -5.30 17.28
CA GLY A 274 -3.34 -5.16 16.59
C GLY A 274 -2.08 -5.30 17.43
N ASP A 275 -2.12 -5.45 18.75
CA ASP A 275 -0.93 -5.86 19.52
C ASP A 275 -0.51 -7.29 19.19
N LEU A 276 0.72 -7.67 19.54
CA LEU A 276 1.30 -8.96 19.15
C LEU A 276 0.51 -10.16 19.68
N GLU A 277 -0.06 -10.06 20.89
CA GLU A 277 -0.87 -11.12 21.48
C GLU A 277 -2.16 -11.30 20.68
N ASN A 278 -2.85 -10.21 20.40
CA ASN A 278 -4.04 -10.20 19.57
C ASN A 278 -3.77 -10.68 18.14
N LEU A 279 -2.62 -10.36 17.54
CA LEU A 279 -2.28 -10.88 16.21
C LEU A 279 -2.01 -12.39 16.22
N LYS A 280 -1.37 -12.92 17.27
CA LYS A 280 -1.22 -14.38 17.46
C LYS A 280 -2.59 -15.05 17.60
N ILE A 281 -3.52 -14.45 18.36
CA ILE A 281 -4.91 -14.92 18.44
C ILE A 281 -5.57 -14.88 17.05
N ALA A 282 -5.44 -13.78 16.32
CA ALA A 282 -5.99 -13.63 14.98
C ALA A 282 -5.46 -14.70 14.02
N GLN A 283 -4.17 -15.02 14.07
CA GLN A 283 -3.56 -16.07 13.28
C GLN A 283 -4.18 -17.44 13.57
N GLU A 284 -4.36 -17.80 14.83
CA GLU A 284 -5.02 -19.06 15.20
C GLU A 284 -6.49 -19.09 14.77
N MET A 285 -7.21 -17.96 14.87
CA MET A 285 -8.58 -17.87 14.37
C MET A 285 -8.65 -18.04 12.85
N TYR A 286 -7.77 -17.40 12.08
CA TYR A 286 -7.72 -17.59 10.63
C TYR A 286 -7.34 -19.00 10.22
N LYS A 287 -6.41 -19.63 10.94
CA LYS A 287 -6.07 -21.04 10.74
C LYS A 287 -7.29 -21.96 10.92
N LYS A 288 -8.10 -21.72 11.96
CA LYS A 288 -9.36 -22.44 12.18
C LYS A 288 -10.38 -22.10 11.09
N ALA A 289 -10.49 -20.85 10.67
CA ALA A 289 -11.36 -20.45 9.57
C ALA A 289 -11.04 -21.25 8.30
N VAL A 290 -9.77 -21.30 7.89
CA VAL A 290 -9.30 -22.09 6.73
C VAL A 290 -9.56 -23.59 6.91
N LYS A 291 -9.38 -24.11 8.13
CA LYS A 291 -9.64 -25.53 8.44
C LYS A 291 -11.12 -25.91 8.25
N TYR A 292 -12.04 -25.06 8.72
CA TYR A 292 -13.48 -25.32 8.70
C TYR A 292 -14.22 -24.66 7.52
N GLY A 293 -13.49 -23.92 6.68
CA GLY A 293 -14.02 -23.23 5.51
C GLY A 293 -12.87 -22.81 4.59
N ASP A 294 -12.97 -23.17 3.31
CA ASP A 294 -11.95 -22.81 2.33
C ASP A 294 -12.49 -21.74 1.37
N LYS A 295 -12.52 -20.50 1.87
CA LYS A 295 -12.86 -19.31 1.07
C LYS A 295 -11.60 -18.52 0.77
N ALA A 296 -11.55 -17.88 -0.39
CA ALA A 296 -10.45 -17.00 -0.79
C ALA A 296 -10.15 -15.95 0.28
N VAL A 297 -11.19 -15.34 0.88
CA VAL A 297 -11.03 -14.35 1.96
C VAL A 297 -10.33 -14.91 3.20
N HIS A 298 -10.47 -16.20 3.51
CA HIS A 298 -9.79 -16.83 4.65
C HIS A 298 -8.31 -17.07 4.36
N LEU A 299 -7.99 -17.56 3.16
CA LEU A 299 -6.62 -17.76 2.72
C LEU A 299 -5.86 -16.44 2.63
N ASP A 300 -6.48 -15.41 2.05
CA ASP A 300 -5.92 -14.06 1.95
C ASP A 300 -5.60 -13.48 3.33
N ALA A 301 -6.51 -13.63 4.30
CA ALA A 301 -6.28 -13.18 5.66
C ALA A 301 -5.19 -13.99 6.39
N MET A 302 -5.13 -15.30 6.17
CA MET A 302 -4.09 -16.16 6.76
C MET A 302 -2.69 -15.87 6.19
N GLN A 303 -2.58 -15.50 4.92
CA GLN A 303 -1.32 -15.02 4.36
C GLN A 303 -0.96 -13.65 4.94
N ARG A 304 -1.90 -12.71 4.94
CA ARG A 304 -1.70 -11.34 5.44
C ARG A 304 -1.25 -11.29 6.91
N ILE A 305 -1.87 -12.09 7.78
CA ILE A 305 -1.53 -12.07 9.21
C ILE A 305 -0.11 -12.58 9.46
N LYS A 306 0.37 -13.55 8.67
CA LYS A 306 1.74 -14.06 8.78
C LYS A 306 2.76 -13.00 8.42
N GLU A 307 2.50 -12.25 7.34
CA GLU A 307 3.31 -11.10 6.95
C GLU A 307 3.29 -10.04 8.05
N THR A 308 2.11 -9.69 8.55
CA THR A 308 1.95 -8.70 9.63
C THR A 308 2.71 -9.08 10.89
N ILE A 309 2.64 -10.34 11.35
CA ILE A 309 3.38 -10.82 12.52
C ILE A 309 4.89 -10.85 12.25
N ARG A 310 5.31 -11.27 11.05
CA ARG A 310 6.73 -11.29 10.68
C ARG A 310 7.35 -9.90 10.74
N ASP A 311 6.57 -8.88 10.38
CA ASP A 311 7.01 -7.50 10.34
C ASP A 311 7.04 -6.85 11.75
N PHE A 312 6.62 -7.54 12.83
CA PHE A 312 6.86 -7.06 14.20
C PHE A 312 8.35 -7.04 14.54
N PRO A 313 8.81 -6.12 15.40
CA PRO A 313 10.20 -6.11 15.87
C PRO A 313 10.57 -7.47 16.45
N LYS A 314 11.69 -8.04 15.97
CA LYS A 314 12.16 -9.39 16.38
C LYS A 314 12.29 -9.55 17.89
N GLU A 315 12.71 -8.49 18.58
CA GLU A 315 12.84 -8.42 20.04
C GLU A 315 11.52 -8.73 20.78
N SER A 316 10.38 -8.36 20.18
CA SER A 316 9.04 -8.60 20.71
C SER A 316 8.53 -10.01 20.40
N GLN A 317 9.09 -10.70 19.40
CA GLN A 317 8.65 -12.03 18.98
C GLN A 317 9.20 -13.16 19.87
N THR A 318 10.34 -12.94 20.54
CA THR A 318 11.07 -13.92 21.37
C THR A 318 10.68 -13.93 22.86
N ARG A 319 9.74 -13.08 23.28
CA ARG A 319 9.14 -13.09 24.62
C ARG A 319 7.86 -13.90 24.65
#